data_AF-Q90225-F1
#
_entry.id   AF-Q90225-F1
#
_cell.length_a   1.000
_cell.length_b   1.000
_cell.length_c   1.000
_cell.angle_alpha   90.00
_cell.angle_beta   90.00
_cell.angle_gamma   90.00
#
_symmetry.space_group_name_H-M   'P 1'
#
loop_
_entity.id
_entity.type
_entity.pdbx_description
1 polymer ?
#
loop_
_entity_poly.entity_id
_entity_poly.type
_entity_poly.pdbx_seq_one_letter_code
_entity_poly.pdbx_strand_id
1 'polypeptide(L)'
;MLPFMLSSFLGASPSIWPLAPAEAFQLPPCQLINQTVSLEKEGCPKCHPVETTICSGHCITKDPVMKTRYVYQHVCTYRDLHYKTFELPDCPLGVDPTVTYPVAVSCNCGLCAMDTSDCTFESLQPNFCMNDIPFYY
;
A
#
# COMPACT_ATOMS: atom_id res chain seq x y z
N MET A 1 -64.50 29.60 -42.44
CA MET A 1 -64.75 28.61 -41.36
C MET A 1 -63.42 27.90 -41.09
N LEU A 2 -63.11 27.70 -39.82
CA LEU A 2 -61.78 27.72 -39.17
C LEU A 2 -60.65 26.86 -39.78
N PRO A 3 -59.43 27.38 -39.97
CA PRO A 3 -58.25 26.55 -40.24
C PRO A 3 -57.72 25.98 -38.90
N PHE A 4 -57.47 24.67 -38.88
CA PHE A 4 -56.81 24.00 -37.75
C PHE A 4 -55.31 24.32 -37.81
N MET A 5 -54.82 25.17 -36.90
CA MET A 5 -53.39 25.41 -36.70
C MET A 5 -52.80 24.24 -35.89
N LEU A 6 -51.86 23.52 -36.48
CA LEU A 6 -51.02 22.52 -35.79
C LEU A 6 -49.92 23.26 -35.03
N SER A 7 -50.02 23.31 -33.70
CA SER A 7 -48.97 23.86 -32.84
C SER A 7 -47.97 22.76 -32.47
N SER A 8 -46.76 22.82 -33.03
CA SER A 8 -45.64 21.98 -32.61
C SER A 8 -45.09 22.50 -31.28
N PHE A 9 -45.30 21.75 -30.20
CA PHE A 9 -44.62 22.00 -28.93
C PHE A 9 -43.17 21.52 -29.03
N LEU A 10 -42.22 22.46 -29.02
CA LEU A 10 -40.80 22.17 -28.80
C LEU A 10 -40.64 21.70 -27.35
N GLY A 11 -40.57 20.39 -27.15
CA GLY A 11 -40.24 19.79 -25.87
C GLY A 11 -38.79 20.14 -25.50
N ALA A 12 -38.62 21.03 -24.52
CA ALA A 12 -37.34 21.24 -23.86
C ALA A 12 -36.98 19.97 -23.07
N SER A 13 -36.08 19.16 -23.61
CA SER A 13 -35.54 18.00 -22.88
C SER A 13 -34.68 18.54 -21.72
N PRO A 14 -34.98 18.21 -20.45
CA PRO A 14 -34.07 18.53 -19.38
C PRO A 14 -32.82 17.68 -19.60
N SER A 15 -31.67 18.33 -19.75
CA SER A 15 -30.38 17.65 -19.70
C SER A 15 -30.21 17.12 -18.27
N ILE A 16 -30.65 15.89 -18.03
CA ILE A 16 -30.27 15.13 -16.84
C ILE A 16 -28.82 14.74 -17.08
N TRP A 17 -27.89 15.60 -16.64
CA TRP A 17 -26.49 15.20 -16.52
C TRP A 17 -26.46 14.09 -15.48
N PRO A 18 -26.03 12.87 -15.81
CA PRO A 18 -25.80 11.87 -14.78
C PRO A 18 -24.72 12.45 -13.86
N LEU A 19 -25.06 12.60 -12.58
CA LEU A 19 -24.09 12.88 -11.53
C LEU A 19 -22.98 11.85 -11.69
N ALA A 20 -21.78 12.30 -12.05
CA ALA A 20 -20.61 11.46 -12.06
C ALA A 20 -20.55 10.77 -10.68
N PRO A 21 -20.43 9.43 -10.62
CA PRO A 21 -20.21 8.75 -9.36
C PRO A 21 -18.99 9.42 -8.70
N ALA A 22 -19.06 9.68 -7.40
CA ALA A 22 -17.92 10.25 -6.68
C ALA A 22 -16.69 9.34 -6.86
N GLU A 23 -15.54 9.94 -7.16
CA GLU A 23 -14.24 9.30 -7.42
C GLU A 23 -13.63 8.48 -6.26
N ALA A 24 -14.44 7.94 -5.34
CA ALA A 24 -14.04 6.81 -4.50
C ALA A 24 -13.92 5.49 -5.32
N PHE A 25 -13.56 5.62 -6.61
CA PHE A 25 -13.38 4.59 -7.61
C PHE A 25 -12.27 3.65 -7.16
N GLN A 26 -12.68 2.43 -6.79
CA GLN A 26 -11.95 1.17 -6.90
C GLN A 26 -10.46 1.21 -6.52
N LEU A 27 -10.14 1.72 -5.33
CA LEU A 27 -8.83 1.48 -4.74
C LEU A 27 -8.64 -0.04 -4.52
N PRO A 28 -7.46 -0.60 -4.83
CA PRO A 28 -7.22 -2.04 -4.67
C PRO A 28 -7.37 -2.42 -3.19
N PRO A 29 -8.12 -3.49 -2.88
CA PRO A 29 -8.25 -3.95 -1.50
C PRO A 29 -6.90 -4.45 -0.98
N CYS A 30 -6.76 -4.52 0.34
CA CYS A 30 -5.59 -5.15 0.96
C CYS A 30 -5.37 -6.57 0.44
N GLN A 31 -4.22 -6.79 -0.20
CA GLN A 31 -3.88 -8.03 -0.88
C GLN A 31 -2.36 -8.25 -0.90
N LEU A 32 -1.97 -9.45 -1.32
CA LEU A 32 -0.58 -9.79 -1.60
C LEU A 32 -0.15 -9.14 -2.91
N ILE A 33 1.03 -8.53 -2.92
CA ILE A 33 1.69 -8.04 -4.12
C ILE A 33 3.13 -8.56 -4.16
N ASN A 34 3.69 -8.71 -5.37
CA ASN A 34 5.11 -8.92 -5.54
C ASN A 34 5.83 -7.58 -5.44
N GLN A 35 6.90 -7.52 -4.66
CA GLN A 35 7.69 -6.32 -4.45
C GLN A 35 9.17 -6.67 -4.38
N THR A 36 10.00 -5.78 -4.93
CA THR A 36 11.44 -5.85 -4.74
C THR A 36 11.82 -5.20 -3.42
N VAL A 37 12.52 -5.95 -2.57
CA VAL A 37 13.03 -5.50 -1.28
C VAL A 37 14.56 -5.54 -1.32
N SER A 38 15.20 -4.48 -0.85
CA SER A 38 16.66 -4.43 -0.75
C SER A 38 17.11 -5.05 0.57
N LEU A 39 17.92 -6.10 0.50
CA LEU A 39 18.53 -6.71 1.68
C LEU A 39 19.87 -6.04 1.95
N GLU A 40 20.06 -5.57 3.18
CA GLU A 40 21.30 -4.96 3.65
C GLU A 40 21.66 -5.50 5.04
N LYS A 41 22.96 -5.52 5.33
CA LYS A 41 23.48 -5.91 6.65
C LYS A 41 24.73 -5.11 6.96
N GLU A 42 24.82 -4.62 8.19
CA GLU A 42 26.01 -3.92 8.67
C GLU A 42 27.26 -4.79 8.50
N GLY A 43 28.31 -4.20 7.95
CA GLY A 43 29.58 -4.88 7.64
C GLY A 43 29.66 -5.46 6.22
N CYS A 44 28.56 -5.64 5.51
CA CYS A 44 28.57 -6.04 4.10
C CYS A 44 28.57 -4.82 3.17
N PRO A 45 29.33 -4.83 2.05
CA PRO A 45 29.60 -3.61 1.27
C PRO A 45 28.48 -3.21 0.31
N LYS A 46 27.52 -4.10 0.04
CA LYS A 46 26.49 -3.92 -0.99
C LYS A 46 25.16 -4.40 -0.47
N CYS A 47 24.10 -3.75 -0.94
CA CYS A 47 22.76 -4.28 -0.80
C CYS A 47 22.47 -5.32 -1.89
N HIS A 48 21.48 -6.18 -1.67
CA HIS A 48 21.04 -7.17 -2.64
C HIS A 48 19.51 -7.11 -2.82
N PRO A 49 18.98 -6.76 -4.01
CA PRO A 49 17.55 -6.75 -4.26
C PRO A 49 17.01 -8.17 -4.40
N VAL A 50 15.91 -8.47 -3.70
CA VAL A 50 15.17 -9.74 -3.82
C VAL A 50 13.71 -9.48 -4.14
N GLU A 51 13.10 -10.34 -4.95
CA GLU A 51 11.66 -10.36 -5.12
C GLU A 51 11.00 -11.18 -4.01
N THR A 52 10.04 -10.57 -3.33
CA THR A 52 9.24 -11.21 -2.27
C THR A 52 7.79 -10.77 -2.37
N THR A 53 6.91 -11.40 -1.60
CA THR A 53 5.51 -10.99 -1.46
C THR A 53 5.35 -10.11 -0.22
N ILE A 54 4.64 -8.99 -0.35
CA ILE A 54 4.29 -8.08 0.75
C ILE A 54 2.78 -7.79 0.77
N CYS A 55 2.30 -7.15 1.83
CA CYS A 55 0.91 -6.70 1.92
C CYS A 55 0.78 -5.24 1.51
N SER A 56 -0.15 -4.96 0.59
CA SER A 56 -0.45 -3.61 0.13
C SER A 56 -1.90 -3.48 -0.32
N GLY A 57 -2.41 -2.25 -0.34
CA GLY A 57 -3.79 -1.93 -0.67
C GLY A 57 -4.52 -1.25 0.47
N HIS A 58 -5.84 -1.21 0.39
CA HIS A 58 -6.66 -0.34 1.21
C HIS A 58 -7.57 -1.10 2.17
N CYS A 59 -7.85 -0.46 3.30
CA CYS A 59 -8.77 -0.92 4.33
C CYS A 59 -9.84 0.13 4.58
N ILE A 60 -11.04 -0.32 4.90
CA ILE A 60 -12.14 0.57 5.27
C ILE A 60 -11.84 1.16 6.65
N THR A 61 -11.69 2.48 6.73
CA THR A 61 -11.55 3.23 7.97
C THR A 61 -12.80 4.06 8.24
N LYS A 62 -13.03 4.42 9.51
CA LYS A 62 -14.16 5.24 9.94
C LYS A 62 -13.66 6.28 10.93
N ASP A 63 -14.03 7.54 10.73
CA ASP A 63 -13.93 8.58 11.78
C ASP A 63 -15.27 8.61 12.54
N PRO A 64 -15.30 8.24 13.84
CA PRO A 64 -16.54 8.25 14.60
C PRO A 64 -17.10 9.67 14.75
N VAL A 65 -18.41 9.82 14.54
CA VAL A 65 -19.12 11.12 14.67
C VAL A 65 -18.99 11.68 16.08
N MET A 66 -19.18 10.84 17.09
CA MET A 66 -18.92 11.21 18.49
C MET A 66 -17.44 10.99 18.78
N LYS A 67 -16.73 12.03 19.20
CA LYS A 67 -15.31 11.93 19.55
C LYS A 67 -15.13 11.01 20.76
N THR A 68 -14.58 9.82 20.53
CA THR A 68 -14.20 8.87 21.55
C THR A 68 -12.69 8.96 21.80
N ARG A 69 -12.25 8.61 23.02
CA ARG A 69 -10.83 8.57 23.37
C ARG A 69 -10.11 7.38 22.72
N TYR A 70 -10.84 6.32 22.39
CA TYR A 70 -10.34 5.12 21.75
C TYR A 70 -10.95 5.02 20.36
N VAL A 71 -10.10 5.19 19.35
CA VAL A 71 -10.45 4.98 17.94
C VAL A 71 -9.50 3.91 17.42
N TYR A 72 -10.09 2.84 16.89
CA TYR A 72 -9.33 1.75 16.26
C TYR A 72 -9.41 1.93 14.76
N GLN A 73 -8.27 2.08 14.12
CA GLN A 73 -8.15 2.15 12.66
C GLN A 73 -7.46 0.89 12.16
N HIS A 74 -8.04 0.30 11.11
CA HIS A 74 -7.46 -0.86 10.47
C HIS A 74 -6.50 -0.44 9.35
N VAL A 75 -5.36 -1.09 9.30
CA VAL A 75 -4.34 -0.97 8.24
C VAL A 75 -4.22 -2.28 7.49
N CYS A 76 -3.68 -2.25 6.27
CA CYS A 76 -3.33 -3.46 5.55
C CYS A 76 -2.04 -4.03 6.16
N THR A 77 -2.12 -5.21 6.75
CA THR A 77 -1.00 -5.84 7.47
C THR A 77 -0.90 -7.33 7.14
N TYR A 78 0.22 -7.93 7.53
CA TYR A 78 0.44 -9.37 7.42
C TYR A 78 -0.52 -10.12 8.33
N ARG A 79 -1.20 -11.14 7.78
CA ARG A 79 -1.90 -12.14 8.59
C ARG A 79 -1.00 -13.35 8.81
N ASP A 80 -0.51 -13.92 7.71
CA ASP A 80 0.41 -15.04 7.72
C ASP A 80 1.67 -14.66 6.94
N LEU A 81 2.84 -14.95 7.51
CA LEU A 81 4.14 -14.79 6.86
C LEU A 81 5.07 -15.94 7.25
N HIS A 82 6.08 -16.17 6.43
CA HIS A 82 7.23 -17.00 6.82
C HIS A 82 8.52 -16.23 6.56
N TYR A 83 9.61 -16.67 7.16
CA TYR A 83 10.91 -16.05 6.98
C TYR A 83 11.77 -16.85 6.01
N LYS A 84 12.52 -16.15 5.16
CA LYS A 84 13.58 -16.73 4.33
C LYS A 84 14.92 -16.12 4.71
N THR A 85 15.97 -16.90 4.49
CA THR A 85 17.36 -16.46 4.68
C THR A 85 18.04 -16.26 3.33
N PHE A 86 18.99 -15.33 3.28
CA PHE A 86 19.83 -15.06 2.13
C PHE A 86 21.25 -14.74 2.61
N GLU A 87 22.26 -15.27 1.93
CA GLU A 87 23.66 -14.94 2.23
C GLU A 87 24.14 -13.84 1.29
N LEU A 88 24.44 -12.67 1.85
CA LEU A 88 24.95 -11.54 1.07
C LEU A 88 26.35 -11.86 0.51
N PRO A 89 26.61 -11.56 -0.78
CA PRO A 89 27.93 -11.74 -1.37
C PRO A 89 28.92 -10.69 -0.86
N ASP A 90 30.21 -10.95 -1.01
CA ASP A 90 31.31 -10.02 -0.77
C ASP A 90 31.45 -9.48 0.67
N CYS A 91 30.81 -10.11 1.67
CA CYS A 91 30.99 -9.72 3.06
C CYS A 91 32.43 -10.04 3.55
N PRO A 92 33.08 -9.14 4.34
CA PRO A 92 34.42 -9.37 4.88
C PRO A 92 34.50 -10.58 5.81
N LEU A 93 35.71 -11.14 5.95
CA LEU A 93 35.98 -12.22 6.89
C LEU A 93 35.59 -11.82 8.33
N GLY A 94 34.79 -12.66 8.99
CA GLY A 94 34.30 -12.44 10.35
C GLY A 94 32.95 -11.71 10.45
N VAL A 95 32.41 -11.21 9.33
CA VAL A 95 31.05 -10.68 9.26
C VAL A 95 30.10 -11.83 8.87
N ASP A 96 29.00 -12.01 9.60
CA ASP A 96 27.96 -12.97 9.24
C ASP A 96 27.18 -12.45 8.01
N PRO A 97 27.22 -13.13 6.84
CA PRO A 97 26.55 -12.66 5.63
C PRO A 97 25.02 -12.89 5.63
N THR A 98 24.48 -13.59 6.62
CA THR A 98 23.09 -14.06 6.59
C THR A 98 22.09 -12.96 6.92
N VAL A 99 21.13 -12.70 6.04
CA VAL A 99 19.98 -11.81 6.27
C VAL A 99 18.70 -12.63 6.27
N THR A 100 17.84 -12.41 7.26
CA THR A 100 16.51 -13.03 7.35
C THR A 100 15.44 -11.99 7.04
N TYR A 101 14.55 -12.28 6.09
CA TYR A 101 13.51 -11.34 5.64
C TYR A 101 12.12 -12.02 5.58
N PRO A 102 11.03 -11.25 5.78
CA PRO A 102 9.67 -11.79 5.75
C PRO A 102 9.15 -11.99 4.31
N VAL A 103 8.31 -13.01 4.15
CA VAL A 103 7.59 -13.34 2.91
C VAL A 103 6.12 -13.51 3.26
N ALA A 104 5.27 -12.61 2.75
CA ALA A 104 3.85 -12.61 3.04
C ALA A 104 3.15 -13.81 2.38
N VAL A 105 2.37 -14.55 3.18
CA VAL A 105 1.53 -15.66 2.71
C VAL A 105 0.08 -15.21 2.61
N SER A 106 -0.37 -14.29 3.48
CA SER A 106 -1.70 -13.71 3.43
C SER A 106 -1.73 -12.33 4.10
N CYS A 107 -2.70 -11.50 3.69
CA CYS A 107 -2.89 -10.14 4.19
C CYS A 107 -4.29 -9.97 4.79
N ASN A 108 -4.43 -9.03 5.73
CA ASN A 108 -5.74 -8.64 6.26
C ASN A 108 -5.79 -7.14 6.63
N CYS A 109 -7.01 -6.65 6.80
CA CYS A 109 -7.26 -5.39 7.49
C CYS A 109 -7.34 -5.65 8.99
N GLY A 110 -6.36 -5.15 9.73
CA GLY A 110 -6.19 -5.41 11.16
C GLY A 110 -5.63 -4.20 11.90
N LEU A 111 -5.49 -4.27 13.22
CA LEU A 111 -4.70 -3.28 13.95
C LEU A 111 -3.23 -3.41 13.54
N CYS A 112 -2.50 -2.30 13.54
CA CYS A 112 -1.05 -2.35 13.33
C CYS A 112 -0.38 -3.05 14.52
N ALA A 113 0.42 -4.09 14.23
CA ALA A 113 1.11 -4.90 15.24
C ALA A 113 2.41 -4.23 15.67
N MET A 114 2.35 -3.39 16.71
CA MET A 114 3.49 -2.58 17.19
C MET A 114 4.66 -3.39 17.74
N ASP A 115 4.48 -4.70 17.98
CA ASP A 115 5.53 -5.61 18.44
C ASP A 115 6.48 -6.05 17.32
N THR A 116 6.01 -6.01 16.07
CA THR A 116 6.68 -6.58 14.90
C THR A 116 6.76 -5.61 13.72
N SER A 117 6.02 -4.50 13.77
CA SER A 117 5.90 -3.53 12.67
C SER A 117 6.02 -2.09 13.18
N ASP A 118 6.63 -1.23 12.37
CA ASP A 118 6.62 0.21 12.59
C ASP A 118 5.31 0.82 12.05
N CYS A 119 4.53 1.42 12.95
CA CYS A 119 3.22 1.99 12.64
C CYS A 119 3.35 3.48 12.30
N THR A 120 3.78 3.77 11.06
CA THR A 120 4.01 5.12 10.55
C THR A 120 3.06 5.47 9.38
N PHE A 121 2.95 6.77 9.08
CA PHE A 121 2.24 7.27 7.89
C PHE A 121 3.05 7.06 6.60
N GLU A 122 4.36 7.30 6.68
CA GLU A 122 5.29 7.15 5.56
C GLU A 122 6.60 6.55 6.08
N SER A 123 7.23 5.72 5.24
CA SER A 123 8.51 5.07 5.51
C SER A 123 9.37 5.12 4.26
N LEU A 124 10.61 4.61 4.36
CA LEU A 124 11.45 4.41 3.19
C LEU A 124 10.81 3.38 2.25
N GLN A 125 11.10 3.50 0.97
CA GLN A 125 10.61 2.54 -0.02
C GLN A 125 11.25 1.16 0.23
N PRO A 126 10.56 0.03 -0.02
CA PRO A 126 11.09 -1.29 0.30
C PRO A 126 12.41 -1.66 -0.39
N ASN A 127 12.69 -1.04 -1.54
CA ASN A 127 13.92 -1.22 -2.31
C ASN A 127 15.01 -0.20 -1.96
N PHE A 128 14.85 0.58 -0.88
CA PHE A 128 15.86 1.52 -0.42
C PHE A 128 17.14 0.79 0.04
N CYS A 129 18.30 1.32 -0.34
CA CYS A 129 19.62 0.81 0.05
C CYS A 129 20.45 1.96 0.62
N MET A 130 20.96 1.82 1.84
CA MET A 130 21.72 2.89 2.48
C MET A 130 23.08 3.12 1.79
N ASN A 131 23.67 2.09 1.18
CA ASN A 131 24.93 2.20 0.44
C ASN A 131 24.83 2.98 -0.88
N ASP A 132 23.61 3.21 -1.39
CA ASP A 132 23.38 4.03 -2.59
C ASP A 132 23.39 5.53 -2.28
N ILE A 133 23.37 5.92 -1.00
CA ILE A 133 23.51 7.29 -0.58
C ILE A 133 25.00 7.66 -0.67
N PRO A 134 25.40 8.60 -1.54
CA PRO A 134 26.75 9.14 -1.45
C PRO A 134 26.81 9.93 -0.15
N PHE A 135 27.50 9.38 0.85
CA PHE A 135 27.88 10.13 2.05
C PHE A 135 28.84 11.24 1.61
N TYR A 136 28.28 12.39 1.22
CA TYR A 136 29.02 13.64 1.13
C TYR A 136 29.16 14.18 2.55
N TYR A 137 30.22 13.76 3.25
CA TYR A 137 30.79 14.48 4.39
C TYR A 137 32.32 14.41 4.33
#